data_AF-A0A832KQH5-F1
#
_entry.id   AF-A0A832KQH5-F1
#
_cell.length_a   1.000
_cell.length_b   1.000
_cell.length_c   1.000
_cell.angle_alpha   90.00
_cell.angle_beta   90.00
_cell.angle_gamma   90.00
#
_symmetry.space_group_name_H-M   'P 1'
#
loop_
_entity.id
_entity.type
_entity.pdbx_description
1 polymer ?
#
loop_
_entity_poly.entity_id
_entity_poly.type
_entity_poly.pdbx_seq_one_letter_code
_entity_poly.pdbx_strand_id
1 'polypeptide(L)' 'AMEMPLFRERVNVRLGATYQIESEGFALLPSVSWQVSDDLKLECKAVVYGGTKGGIFETWKDNDYMTIGITHFF' A
#
# COMPACT_ATOMS: atom_id res chain seq x y z
N ALA A 1 -3.27 -17.73 -36.06
CA ALA A 1 -2.53 -17.02 -35.01
C ALA A 1 -3.53 -16.19 -34.23
N MET A 2 -3.61 -16.38 -32.91
CA MET A 2 -4.51 -15.62 -32.05
C MET A 2 -3.62 -14.87 -31.06
N GLU A 3 -3.42 -13.58 -31.31
CA GLU A 3 -2.79 -12.66 -30.39
C GLU A 3 -3.91 -11.87 -29.69
N MET A 4 -4.05 -12.03 -28.38
CA MET A 4 -4.81 -11.13 -27.51
C MET A 4 -4.47 -11.44 -26.04
N PRO A 5 -4.30 -10.46 -25.12
CA PRO A 5 -4.48 -9.01 -25.25
C PRO A 5 -3.21 -8.18 -24.97
N LEU A 6 -3.04 -7.11 -25.75
CA LEU A 6 -1.94 -6.13 -25.70
C LEU A 6 -1.97 -5.12 -24.52
N PHE A 7 -2.82 -5.30 -23.49
CA PHE A 7 -3.02 -4.30 -22.42
C PHE A 7 -3.25 -4.90 -21.02
N ARG A 8 -2.58 -6.01 -20.69
CA ARG A 8 -2.89 -6.78 -19.46
C ARG A 8 -2.11 -6.39 -18.22
N GLU A 9 -0.99 -5.68 -18.37
CA GLU A 9 -0.23 -5.19 -17.22
C GLU A 9 -0.80 -3.88 -16.70
N ARG A 10 -1.34 -3.91 -15.48
CA ARG A 10 -1.81 -2.71 -14.78
C ARG A 10 -1.03 -2.53 -13.50
N VAL A 11 -0.24 -1.47 -13.46
CA VAL A 11 0.40 -0.99 -12.23
C VAL A 11 -0.50 0.09 -11.63
N ASN A 12 -1.01 -0.15 -10.43
CA ASN A 12 -1.75 0.84 -9.65
C ASN A 12 -0.89 1.27 -8.48
N VAL A 13 -0.55 2.55 -8.44
CA VAL A 13 0.10 3.18 -7.30
C VAL A 13 -0.95 3.99 -6.55
N ARG A 14 -1.02 3.81 -5.23
CA ARG A 14 -1.89 4.60 -4.35
C ARG A 14 -1.06 5.09 -3.17
N LEU A 15 -1.18 6.38 -2.91
CA LEU A 15 -0.60 7.03 -1.74
C LEU A 15 -1.74 7.60 -0.90
N GLY A 16 -1.94 7.04 0.29
CA GLY A 16 -2.83 7.60 1.30
C GLY A 16 -2.02 8.30 2.39
N ALA A 17 -2.61 9.32 3.00
CA ALA A 17 -2.07 9.94 4.21
C ALA A 17 -3.23 10.30 5.15
N THR A 18 -3.00 10.22 6.44
CA THR A 18 -3.92 10.71 7.47
C THR A 18 -3.13 11.56 8.45
N TYR A 19 -3.69 12.70 8.84
CA TYR A 19 -3.07 13.62 9.79
C TYR A 19 -4.07 13.94 10.91
N GLN A 20 -3.64 13.77 12.16
CA GLN A 20 -4.41 14.07 13.34
C GLN A 20 -3.96 15.42 13.90
N ILE A 21 -4.85 16.40 13.84
CA ILE A 21 -4.53 17.79 14.22
C ILE A 21 -4.19 17.92 15.71
N GLU A 22 -4.92 17.20 16.57
CA GLU A 22 -4.79 17.34 18.04
C GLU A 22 -3.47 16.80 18.60
N SER A 23 -2.99 15.69 18.04
CA SER A 23 -1.77 14.99 18.47
C SER A 23 -0.58 15.24 17.57
N GLU A 24 -0.77 16.02 16.50
CA GLU A 24 0.23 16.23 15.43
C GLU A 24 0.77 14.89 14.86
N GLY A 25 -0.04 13.84 14.94
CA GLY A 25 0.30 12.51 14.46
C GLY A 25 -0.07 12.31 13.00
N PHE A 26 0.66 11.46 12.29
CA PHE A 26 0.37 11.10 10.92
C PHE A 26 0.57 9.61 10.63
N ALA A 27 -0.09 9.14 9.58
CA ALA A 27 0.14 7.84 8.98
C ALA A 27 0.21 7.99 7.46
N LEU A 28 1.26 7.43 6.86
CA LEU A 28 1.43 7.31 5.42
C LEU A 28 1.14 5.87 4.99
N LEU A 29 0.36 5.73 3.92
CA LEU A 29 -0.17 4.47 3.42
C LEU A 29 0.17 4.31 1.92
N PRO A 30 1.46 4.19 1.55
CA PRO A 30 1.85 3.87 0.19
C PRO A 30 1.49 2.42 -0.15
N SER A 31 1.03 2.23 -1.38
CA SER A 31 0.75 0.91 -1.92
C SER A 31 0.97 0.88 -3.41
N VAL A 32 1.53 -0.24 -3.87
CA VAL A 32 1.67 -0.57 -5.28
C VAL A 32 1.06 -1.94 -5.51
N SER A 33 0.27 -2.06 -6.56
CA SER A 33 -0.22 -3.36 -7.02
C SER A 33 0.07 -3.48 -8.50
N TRP A 34 0.55 -4.66 -8.90
CA TRP A 34 0.88 -4.98 -10.26
C TRP A 34 0.10 -6.23 -10.67
N GLN A 35 -0.79 -6.04 -11.64
CA GLN A 35 -1.43 -7.14 -12.34
C GLN A 35 -0.44 -7.64 -13.39
N VAL A 36 0.24 -8.76 -13.12
CA VAL A 36 1.25 -9.34 -14.03
C VAL A 36 0.55 -10.04 -15.20
N SER A 37 -0.55 -10.73 -14.89
CA SER A 37 -1.42 -11.40 -15.84
C SER A 37 -2.85 -11.37 -15.31
N ASP A 38 -3.84 -11.88 -16.07
CA ASP A 38 -5.23 -11.90 -15.59
C ASP A 38 -5.42 -12.79 -14.37
N ASP A 39 -4.55 -13.77 -14.18
CA ASP A 39 -4.57 -14.72 -13.08
C ASP A 39 -3.58 -14.38 -11.96
N LEU A 40 -2.57 -13.53 -12.18
CA LEU A 40 -1.55 -13.22 -11.17
C LEU A 40 -1.49 -11.74 -10.82
N LYS A 41 -1.66 -11.44 -9.52
CA LYS A 41 -1.50 -10.11 -8.95
C LYS A 41 -0.43 -10.10 -7.86
N LEU A 42 0.47 -9.13 -7.95
CA LEU A 42 1.44 -8.79 -6.92
C LEU A 42 1.00 -7.51 -6.22
N GLU A 43 1.19 -7.44 -4.90
CA GLU A 43 0.85 -6.26 -4.11
C GLU A 43 1.91 -6.01 -3.05
N CYS A 44 2.32 -4.75 -2.92
CA CYS A 44 3.16 -4.28 -1.84
C CYS A 44 2.49 -3.08 -1.18
N LYS A 45 2.33 -3.14 0.13
CA LYS A 45 1.75 -2.10 0.97
C LYS A 45 2.70 -1.80 2.10
N ALA A 46 2.86 -0.53 2.45
CA ALA A 46 3.55 -0.17 3.67
C ALA A 46 2.71 0.83 4.45
N VAL A 47 2.94 0.86 5.76
CA VAL A 47 2.40 1.87 6.66
C VAL A 47 3.55 2.44 7.45
N VAL A 48 3.65 3.77 7.41
CA VAL A 48 4.65 4.54 8.16
C VAL A 48 3.93 5.47 9.10
N TYR A 49 4.19 5.35 10.39
CA TYR A 49 3.59 6.17 11.43
C TYR A 49 4.57 7.25 11.90
N GLY A 50 4.04 8.39 12.30
CA GLY A 50 4.84 9.42 12.94
C GLY A 50 4.00 10.33 13.80
N GLY A 51 4.66 11.06 14.69
CA GLY A 51 4.00 11.97 15.62
C GLY A 51 5.00 12.57 16.59
N THR A 52 4.58 13.65 17.25
CA THR A 52 5.41 14.39 18.21
C THR A 52 4.74 14.55 19.57
N LYS A 53 3.40 14.42 19.65
CA LYS A 53 2.63 14.63 20.88
C LYS A 53 1.73 13.44 21.17
N GLY A 54 2.19 12.51 22.02
CA GLY A 54 1.41 11.63 22.91
C GLY A 54 0.10 10.99 22.44
N GLY A 55 -0.17 10.90 21.13
CA GLY A 55 -1.44 10.49 20.56
C GLY A 55 -1.44 9.04 20.08
N ILE A 56 -2.53 8.65 19.41
CA ILE A 56 -2.67 7.29 18.88
C ILE A 56 -1.48 6.96 17.97
N PHE A 57 -1.12 7.81 17.00
CA PHE A 57 0.00 7.51 16.10
C PHE A 57 1.39 7.49 16.76
N GLU A 58 1.60 8.21 17.87
CA GLU A 58 2.84 8.12 18.66
C GLU A 58 3.03 6.71 19.23
N THR A 59 1.93 6.06 19.61
CA THR A 59 1.96 4.67 20.13
C THR A 59 2.43 3.67 19.08
N TRP A 60 2.31 4.03 17.79
CA TRP A 60 2.65 3.18 16.65
C TRP A 60 3.90 3.65 15.91
N LYS A 61 4.61 4.69 16.38
CA LYS A 61 5.74 5.31 15.67
C LYS A 61 6.89 4.36 15.33
N ASP A 62 7.06 3.30 16.14
CA ASP A 62 8.09 2.29 15.96
C ASP A 62 7.51 0.98 15.40
N ASN A 63 6.28 1.01 14.91
CA ASN A 63 5.55 -0.13 14.36
C ASN A 63 5.22 0.08 12.88
N ASP A 64 6.19 0.60 12.14
CA ASP A 64 6.14 0.63 10.70
C ASP A 64 6.15 -0.81 10.16
N TYR A 65 5.31 -1.08 9.17
CA TYR A 65 5.25 -2.42 8.59
C TYR A 65 5.06 -2.38 7.09
N MET A 66 5.55 -3.44 6.45
CA MET A 66 5.41 -3.68 5.03
C MET A 66 4.83 -5.07 4.81
N THR A 67 3.84 -5.15 3.93
CA THR A 67 3.21 -6.39 3.51
C THR A 67 3.43 -6.60 2.02
N ILE A 68 3.96 -7.76 1.67
CA ILE A 68 4.08 -8.21 0.28
C ILE A 68 3.11 -9.38 0.11
N GLY A 69 2.26 -9.29 -0.91
CA GLY A 69 1.22 -10.26 -1.21
C GLY A 69 1.30 -10.73 -2.66
N ILE A 70 1.05 -12.02 -2.85
CA ILE A 70 0.88 -12.65 -4.16
C ILE A 70 -0.52 -13.26 -4.16
N THR A 71 -1.31 -12.98 -5.20
CA THR A 71 -2.66 -13.53 -5.36
C THR A 71 -2.76 -14.17 -6.73
N HIS A 72 -3.18 -15.44 -6.75
CA HIS A 72 -3.44 -16.20 -7.98
C HIS A 72 -4.93 -16.55 -8.06
N PHE A 73 -5.56 -16.32 -9.22
CA PHE A 73 -6.97 -16.61 -9.46
C PHE A 73 -7.09 -17.86 -10.36
N PHE A 74 -7.90 -18.84 -9.93
CA PHE A 74 -8.14 -20.12 -10.63
C PHE A 74 -9.44 -20.08 -11.43
#